data_AF-A0A7C5YLZ4-F1
#
_entry.id   AF-A0A7C5YLZ4-F1
#
_cell.length_a   1.000
_cell.length_b   1.000
_cell.length_c   1.000
_cell.angle_alpha   90.00
_cell.angle_beta   90.00
_cell.angle_gamma   90.00
#
_symmetry.space_group_name_H-M   'P 1'
#
loop_
_entity.id
_entity.type
_entity.pdbx_description
1 polymer ?
#
loop_
_entity_poly.entity_id
_entity_poly.type
_entity_poly.pdbx_seq_one_letter_code
_entity_poly.pdbx_strand_id
1 'polypeptide(L)'
;MKAVQFVANPEDIKSGRLTDVYFERTVQVLKEAGIKKHVVMEVRATHLPKNYDWGIFNGVEETLQLLEGLPVDVDGLEEGSVFRAGEPVLRVSGEYTQFGIYETPLLGI
;
A
#
# COMPACT_ATOMS: atom_id res chain seq x y z
N MET A 1 24.81 -11.57 -23.63
CA MET A 1 24.55 -11.66 -22.18
C MET A 1 23.39 -10.72 -21.87
N LYS A 2 22.33 -11.19 -21.20
CA LYS A 2 21.31 -10.26 -20.67
C LYS A 2 21.94 -9.46 -19.52
N ALA A 3 21.76 -8.15 -19.54
CA ALA A 3 22.20 -7.30 -18.44
C ALA A 3 21.43 -7.69 -17.17
N VAL A 4 22.15 -7.84 -16.05
CA VAL A 4 21.52 -8.04 -14.74
C VAL A 4 21.00 -6.68 -14.27
N GLN A 5 19.72 -6.60 -13.92
CA GLN A 5 19.08 -5.39 -13.40
C GLN A 5 18.65 -5.65 -11.96
N PHE A 6 18.82 -4.65 -11.09
CA PHE A 6 18.37 -4.68 -9.69
C PHE A 6 17.00 -4.00 -9.57
N VAL A 7 16.00 -4.59 -10.24
CA VAL A 7 14.61 -4.12 -10.24
C VAL A 7 13.68 -5.24 -9.81
N ALA A 8 12.57 -4.91 -9.18
CA ALA A 8 11.54 -5.87 -8.85
C ALA A 8 10.75 -6.26 -10.11
N ASN A 9 10.43 -7.55 -10.27
CA ASN A 9 9.48 -7.96 -11.31
C ASN A 9 8.05 -7.68 -10.82
N PRO A 10 7.10 -7.35 -11.71
CA PRO A 10 5.70 -7.13 -11.34
C PRO A 10 5.08 -8.29 -10.54
N GLU A 11 5.45 -9.53 -10.86
CA GLU A 11 4.99 -10.74 -10.18
C GLU A 11 5.54 -10.86 -8.76
N ASP A 12 6.76 -10.37 -8.51
CA ASP A 12 7.32 -10.32 -7.16
C ASP A 12 6.56 -9.31 -6.30
N ILE A 13 6.15 -8.18 -6.90
CA ILE A 13 5.32 -7.16 -6.24
C ILE A 13 3.91 -7.70 -5.96
N LYS A 14 3.23 -8.23 -6.98
CA LYS A 14 1.84 -8.71 -6.88
C LYS A 14 1.68 -9.90 -5.94
N SER A 15 2.71 -10.74 -5.82
CA SER A 15 2.72 -11.87 -4.87
C SER A 15 3.07 -11.48 -3.42
N GLY A 16 3.34 -10.19 -3.15
CA GLY A 16 3.67 -9.70 -1.82
C GLY A 16 5.08 -10.07 -1.34
N ARG A 17 5.99 -10.48 -2.25
CA ARG A 17 7.39 -10.77 -1.91
C ARG A 17 8.23 -9.51 -1.69
N LEU A 18 7.78 -8.38 -2.23
CA LEU A 18 8.45 -7.09 -2.11
C LEU A 18 7.80 -6.31 -0.97
N THR A 19 8.17 -6.66 0.25
CA THR A 19 7.67 -6.03 1.48
C THR A 19 8.80 -5.91 2.50
N ASP A 20 8.64 -5.00 3.46
CA ASP A 20 9.48 -5.01 4.64
C ASP A 20 9.23 -6.29 5.45
N VAL A 21 10.30 -6.99 5.82
CA VAL A 21 10.24 -8.32 6.48
C VAL A 21 9.40 -8.34 7.76
N TYR A 22 9.20 -7.19 8.42
CA TYR A 22 8.37 -7.13 9.61
C TYR A 22 6.89 -7.34 9.31
N PHE A 23 6.40 -7.03 8.10
CA PHE A 23 5.00 -7.31 7.72
C PHE A 23 4.74 -8.80 7.63
N GLU A 24 5.61 -9.55 6.95
CA GLU A 24 5.51 -11.02 6.87
C GLU A 24 5.50 -11.65 8.27
N ARG A 25 6.46 -11.24 9.11
CA ARG A 25 6.56 -11.72 10.51
C ARG A 25 5.34 -11.36 11.34
N THR A 26 4.82 -10.14 11.17
CA THR A 26 3.61 -9.69 11.88
C THR A 26 2.41 -10.50 11.46
N VAL A 27 2.20 -10.71 10.16
CA VAL A 27 1.10 -11.54 9.64
C VAL A 27 1.22 -12.98 10.13
N GLN A 28 2.43 -13.54 10.18
CA GLN A 28 2.67 -14.87 10.75
C GLN A 28 2.25 -14.94 12.23
N VAL A 29 2.72 -14.00 13.06
CA VAL A 29 2.38 -13.94 14.49
C VAL A 29 0.88 -13.80 14.69
N LEU A 30 0.20 -12.94 13.91
CA LEU A 30 -1.25 -12.78 14.00
C LEU A 30 -2.01 -14.06 13.62
N LYS A 31 -1.56 -14.78 12.58
CA LYS A 31 -2.14 -16.07 12.18
C LYS A 31 -1.96 -17.14 13.25
N GLU A 32 -0.76 -17.26 13.82
CA GLU A 32 -0.45 -18.22 14.89
C GLU A 32 -1.22 -17.89 16.19
N ALA A 33 -1.42 -16.61 16.49
CA ALA A 33 -2.24 -16.16 17.61
C ALA A 33 -3.75 -16.26 17.35
N GLY A 34 -4.19 -16.65 16.15
CA GLY A 34 -5.60 -16.69 15.76
C GLY A 34 -6.27 -15.32 15.71
N ILE A 35 -5.48 -14.23 15.59
CA ILE A 35 -5.98 -12.85 15.58
C ILE A 35 -6.36 -12.49 14.14
N LYS A 36 -7.67 -12.40 13.91
CA LYS A 36 -8.26 -11.88 12.67
C LYS A 36 -9.07 -10.63 12.99
N LYS A 37 -8.66 -9.49 12.43
CA LYS A 37 -9.28 -8.20 12.68
C LYS A 37 -9.53 -7.47 11.38
N HIS A 38 -10.77 -7.06 11.19
CA HIS A 38 -11.14 -6.09 10.18
C HIS A 38 -10.65 -4.72 10.63
N VAL A 39 -9.91 -4.03 9.77
CA VAL A 39 -9.32 -2.72 10.04
C VAL A 39 -9.58 -1.79 8.86
N VAL A 40 -9.40 -0.49 9.11
CA VAL A 40 -9.35 0.54 8.07
C VAL A 40 -7.99 1.23 8.17
N MET A 41 -7.17 1.08 7.14
CA MET A 41 -5.89 1.79 6.99
C MET A 41 -6.14 3.07 6.20
N GLU A 42 -5.61 4.21 6.67
CA GLU A 42 -5.68 5.48 5.94
C GLU A 42 -4.27 5.92 5.52
N VAL A 43 -4.10 6.25 4.24
CA VAL A 43 -2.84 6.73 3.67
C VAL A 43 -2.81 8.25 3.72
N ARG A 44 -1.76 8.81 4.33
CA ARG A 44 -1.58 10.25 4.56
C ARG A 44 -0.11 10.63 4.41
N ALA A 45 0.17 11.71 3.70
CA ALA A 45 1.45 12.38 3.82
C ALA A 45 1.46 13.22 5.10
N THR A 46 2.35 12.93 6.05
CA THR A 46 2.50 13.78 7.25
C THR A 46 3.14 15.13 6.92
N HIS A 47 3.99 15.15 5.90
CA HIS A 47 4.68 16.33 5.39
C HIS A 47 4.80 16.22 3.87
N LEU A 48 4.84 17.36 3.21
CA LEU A 48 5.15 17.46 1.79
C LEU A 48 6.62 17.89 1.59
N PRO A 49 7.19 17.75 0.38
CA PRO A 49 8.51 18.28 0.07
C PRO A 49 8.68 19.75 0.49
N LYS A 50 9.93 20.16 0.72
CA LYS A 50 10.23 21.49 1.28
C LYS A 50 9.58 22.61 0.45
N ASN A 51 8.84 23.49 1.13
CA ASN A 51 8.09 24.63 0.57
C ASN A 51 6.84 24.27 -0.26
N TYR A 52 6.27 23.07 -0.10
CA TYR A 52 5.01 22.69 -0.75
C TYR A 52 3.87 22.75 0.25
N ASP A 53 2.80 23.48 -0.09
CA ASP A 53 1.58 23.58 0.73
C ASP A 53 0.49 22.58 0.31
N TRP A 54 0.66 21.94 -0.85
CA TRP A 54 -0.25 20.96 -1.46
C TRP A 54 0.48 20.04 -2.43
N GLY A 55 -0.12 18.90 -2.77
CA GLY A 55 0.35 17.93 -3.76
C GLY A 55 -0.78 17.44 -4.65
N ILE A 56 -0.42 16.72 -5.72
CA ILE A 56 -1.37 16.01 -6.60
C ILE A 56 -1.34 14.54 -6.23
N PHE A 57 -2.51 13.95 -5.96
CA PHE A 57 -2.64 12.52 -5.71
C PHE A 57 -2.54 11.75 -7.03
N ASN A 58 -1.69 10.72 -7.09
CA ASN A 58 -1.44 9.90 -8.27
C ASN A 58 -1.12 8.44 -7.86
N GLY A 59 -1.13 7.50 -8.81
CA GLY A 59 -0.86 6.09 -8.55
C GLY A 59 -2.10 5.25 -8.20
N VAL A 60 -3.30 5.73 -8.53
CA VAL A 60 -4.55 5.01 -8.21
C VAL A 60 -4.68 3.76 -9.05
N GLU A 61 -4.34 3.83 -10.34
CA GLU A 61 -4.40 2.68 -11.24
C GLU A 61 -3.53 1.53 -10.73
N GLU A 62 -2.25 1.78 -10.45
CA GLU A 62 -1.31 0.77 -9.97
C GLU A 62 -1.70 0.23 -8.59
N THR A 63 -2.25 1.09 -7.72
CA THR A 63 -2.74 0.66 -6.40
C THR A 63 -3.92 -0.31 -6.53
N LEU A 64 -4.88 -0.01 -7.41
CA LEU A 64 -6.01 -0.91 -7.67
C LEU A 64 -5.53 -2.22 -8.32
N GLN A 65 -4.58 -2.14 -9.27
CA GLN A 65 -3.96 -3.34 -9.86
C GLN A 65 -3.19 -4.16 -8.82
N LEU A 66 -2.55 -3.53 -7.82
CA LEU A 66 -1.84 -4.23 -6.74
C LEU A 66 -2.82 -5.00 -5.84
N LEU A 67 -3.94 -4.38 -5.47
CA LEU A 67 -4.91 -4.94 -4.53
C LEU A 67 -6.01 -5.80 -5.19
N GLU A 68 -6.09 -5.81 -6.52
CA GLU A 68 -7.08 -6.60 -7.26
C GLU A 68 -7.06 -8.08 -6.85
N GLY A 69 -8.25 -8.62 -6.53
CA GLY A 69 -8.45 -10.01 -6.12
C GLY A 69 -8.29 -10.26 -4.62
N LEU A 70 -7.85 -9.28 -3.83
CA LEU A 70 -7.84 -9.36 -2.37
C LEU A 70 -9.24 -9.03 -1.80
N PRO A 71 -9.63 -9.60 -0.65
CA PRO A 71 -10.90 -9.34 -0.01
C PRO A 71 -10.86 -8.01 0.78
N VAL A 72 -10.66 -6.90 0.07
CA VAL A 72 -10.58 -5.55 0.63
C VAL A 72 -11.43 -4.56 -0.16
N ASP A 73 -11.94 -3.56 0.54
CA ASP A 73 -12.53 -2.36 -0.07
C ASP A 73 -11.46 -1.27 -0.15
N VAL A 74 -11.45 -0.51 -1.25
CA VAL A 74 -10.55 0.61 -1.46
C VAL A 74 -11.37 1.85 -1.81
N ASP A 75 -11.24 2.91 -1.02
CA ASP A 75 -11.89 4.20 -1.23
C ASP A 75 -10.87 5.34 -1.13
N GLY A 76 -11.07 6.45 -1.85
CA GLY A 76 -10.09 7.52 -1.88
C GLY A 76 -10.49 8.69 -2.76
N LEU A 77 -9.56 9.63 -2.91
CA LEU A 77 -9.70 10.73 -3.85
C LEU A 77 -9.57 10.24 -5.29
N GLU A 78 -10.15 10.97 -6.24
CA GLU A 78 -9.90 10.72 -7.66
C GLU A 78 -8.43 11.05 -7.98
N GLU A 79 -7.82 10.28 -8.89
CA GLU A 79 -6.49 10.59 -9.38
C GLU A 79 -6.44 12.00 -9.99
N GLY A 80 -5.37 12.74 -9.70
CA GLY A 80 -5.23 14.15 -10.08
C GLY A 80 -5.81 15.14 -9.05
N SER A 81 -6.46 14.67 -7.99
CA SER A 81 -6.95 15.53 -6.92
C SER A 81 -5.83 16.27 -6.19
N VAL A 82 -6.08 17.52 -5.81
CA VAL A 82 -5.19 18.28 -4.92
C VAL A 82 -5.42 17.83 -3.47
N PHE A 83 -4.35 17.58 -2.72
CA PHE A 83 -4.41 17.28 -1.28
C PHE A 83 -3.36 18.06 -0.49
N ARG A 84 -3.53 18.13 0.83
CA ARG A 84 -2.61 18.75 1.78
C ARG A 84 -2.06 17.72 2.78
N ALA A 85 -0.96 18.05 3.43
CA ALA A 85 -0.40 17.22 4.50
C ALA A 85 -1.45 16.96 5.60
N GLY A 86 -1.56 15.70 6.02
CA GLY A 86 -2.51 15.22 7.01
C GLY A 86 -3.89 14.80 6.45
N GLU A 87 -4.22 15.14 5.22
CA GLU A 87 -5.47 14.70 4.58
C GLU A 87 -5.35 13.24 4.11
N PRO A 88 -6.31 12.36 4.46
CA PRO A 88 -6.34 11.00 3.93
C PRO A 88 -6.65 11.02 2.43
N VAL A 89 -5.77 10.43 1.62
CA VAL A 89 -5.92 10.36 0.16
C VAL A 89 -6.51 9.02 -0.31
N LEU A 90 -6.27 7.96 0.48
CA LEU A 90 -6.71 6.59 0.19
C LEU A 90 -7.02 5.88 1.52
N ARG A 91 -7.97 4.97 1.48
CA ARG A 91 -8.30 4.03 2.55
C ARG A 91 -8.39 2.61 2.00
N VAL A 92 -7.94 1.66 2.83
CA VAL A 92 -8.08 0.22 2.56
C VAL A 92 -8.75 -0.42 3.77
N SER A 93 -9.86 -1.10 3.52
CA SER A 93 -10.69 -1.74 4.55
C SER A 93 -10.71 -3.25 4.33
N GLY A 94 -10.39 -4.03 5.35
CA GLY A 94 -10.37 -5.49 5.25
C GLY A 94 -9.70 -6.18 6.44
N GLU A 95 -9.57 -7.50 6.38
CA GLU A 95 -8.78 -8.23 7.38
C GLU A 95 -7.29 -7.95 7.20
N TYR A 96 -6.62 -7.41 8.22
CA TYR A 96 -5.21 -6.99 8.11
C TYR A 96 -4.27 -8.11 7.60
N THR A 97 -4.50 -9.37 7.99
CA THR A 97 -3.65 -10.49 7.56
C THR A 97 -3.75 -10.81 6.07
N GLN A 98 -4.75 -10.25 5.36
CA GLN A 98 -4.98 -10.44 3.93
C GLN A 98 -4.26 -9.41 3.07
N PHE A 99 -3.99 -8.21 3.60
CA PHE A 99 -3.42 -7.12 2.80
C PHE A 99 -2.20 -6.42 3.42
N GLY A 100 -1.90 -6.61 4.70
CA GLY A 100 -0.84 -5.86 5.39
C GLY A 100 0.56 -6.00 4.77
N ILE A 101 0.84 -7.11 4.06
CA ILE A 101 2.12 -7.29 3.33
C ILE A 101 2.25 -6.37 2.11
N TYR A 102 1.18 -5.72 1.67
CA TYR A 102 1.18 -4.84 0.50
C TYR A 102 1.40 -3.37 0.86
N GLU A 103 1.64 -3.03 2.13
CA GLU A 103 1.86 -1.64 2.55
C GLU A 103 3.12 -1.04 1.91
N THR A 104 4.25 -1.76 1.90
CA THR A 104 5.49 -1.30 1.25
C THR A 104 5.30 -0.97 -0.24
N PRO A 105 4.75 -1.86 -1.10
CA PRO A 105 4.54 -1.52 -2.49
C PRO A 105 3.44 -0.47 -2.70
N LEU A 106 2.38 -0.47 -1.88
CA LEU A 106 1.30 0.53 -1.96
C LEU A 106 1.82 1.94 -1.71
N LEU A 107 2.69 2.15 -0.72
CA LEU A 107 3.27 3.46 -0.43
C LEU A 107 4.37 3.89 -1.42
N GLY A 108 4.92 2.95 -2.18
CA GLY A 108 5.98 3.21 -3.17
C GLY A 108 5.46 3.52 -4.57
N ILE A 109 4.17 3.26 -4.82
CA ILE A 109 3.41 3.70 -6.00
C ILE A 109 3.15 5.20 -5.87
#